data_AF-A0A924M097-F1
#
_entry.id   AF-A0A924M097-F1
#
_cell.length_a   1.000
_cell.length_b   1.000
_cell.length_c   1.000
_cell.angle_alpha   90.00
_cell.angle_beta   90.00
_cell.angle_gamma   90.00
#
_symmetry.space_group_name_H-M   'P 1'
#
loop_
_entity.id
_entity.type
_entity.pdbx_description
1 polymer ?
#
loop_
_entity_poly.entity_id
_entity_poly.type
_entity_poly.pdbx_seq_one_letter_code
_entity_poly.pdbx_strand_id
1 'polypeptide(L)'
;MGILDRISRLLRANVNEMISKAEDPRLIIEQALRDMRTAYQEAREEVAGAMAQQNKLTRERDLNKKQAAEYDDKAREALKMGREDLAREALSRKKNFEQVSEGFAQQVEQNDSVVEQLKTQLMALEHKISEMDAKKDLLQARQQTAAATDKLERISGFDKADGASGAFEEMERKVAGMEDKSKAMSELRKQGDLDAQLAEVGKKSEVEDELAKMKKDMGMAG
;
A
#
# COMPACT_ATOMS: atom_id res chain seq x y z
N MET A 1 8.81 6.38 22.07
CA MET A 1 8.10 7.09 20.98
C MET A 1 7.39 6.04 20.15
N GLY A 2 6.09 6.13 19.94
CA GLY A 2 5.33 5.13 19.16
C GLY A 2 5.56 5.27 17.65
N ILE A 3 5.22 4.22 16.88
CA ILE A 3 5.38 4.22 15.42
C ILE A 3 4.67 5.40 14.75
N LEU A 4 3.48 5.74 15.25
CA LEU A 4 2.66 6.86 14.75
C LEU A 4 3.40 8.19 14.82
N ASP A 5 4.16 8.41 15.90
CA ASP A 5 4.96 9.63 16.08
C ASP A 5 6.17 9.65 15.14
N ARG A 6 6.75 8.48 14.86
CA ARG A 6 7.86 8.32 13.89
C ARG A 6 7.37 8.59 12.47
N ILE A 7 6.28 7.96 12.05
CA ILE A 7 5.62 8.20 10.76
C ILE A 7 5.23 9.67 10.63
N SER A 8 4.58 10.24 11.64
CA SER A 8 4.16 11.65 11.63
C SER A 8 5.32 12.63 11.49
N ARG A 9 6.52 12.30 12.00
CA ARG A 9 7.73 13.10 11.77
C ARG A 9 8.25 12.98 10.35
N LEU A 10 8.29 11.75 9.80
CA LEU A 10 8.71 11.51 8.42
C LEU A 10 7.77 12.19 7.41
N LEU A 11 6.47 12.19 7.68
CA LEU A 11 5.47 12.90 6.85
C LEU A 11 5.64 14.42 6.91
N ARG A 12 5.90 14.96 8.10
CA ARG A 12 6.12 16.41 8.32
C ARG A 12 7.48 16.89 7.82
N ALA A 13 8.44 15.99 7.58
CA ALA A 13 9.76 16.36 7.11
C ALA A 13 9.67 17.11 5.78
N ASN A 14 10.11 18.38 5.79
CA ASN A 14 10.12 19.20 4.60
C ASN A 14 11.37 18.93 3.78
N VAL A 15 11.18 18.27 2.66
CA VAL A 15 12.25 17.81 1.80
C VAL A 15 12.94 18.98 1.09
N ASN A 16 12.19 20.05 0.79
CA ASN A 16 12.78 21.22 0.16
C ASN A 16 13.75 21.94 1.12
N GLU A 17 13.45 21.92 2.43
CA GLU A 17 14.35 22.45 3.47
C GLU A 17 15.58 21.56 3.67
N MET A 18 15.40 20.24 3.56
CA MET A 18 16.50 19.28 3.63
C MET A 18 17.48 19.44 2.47
N ILE A 19 16.96 19.66 1.26
CA ILE A 19 17.74 19.89 0.04
C ILE A 19 18.51 21.22 0.10
N SER A 20 17.89 22.30 0.59
CA SER A 20 18.52 23.62 0.59
C SER A 20 19.68 23.76 1.59
N LYS A 21 19.72 22.92 2.62
CA LYS A 21 20.74 22.92 3.68
C LYS A 21 21.84 21.87 3.48
N ALA A 22 21.71 20.99 2.49
CA ALA A 22 22.62 19.87 2.29
C ALA A 22 23.75 20.22 1.30
N GLU A 23 24.98 19.86 1.65
CA GLU A 23 26.12 19.91 0.71
C GLU A 23 25.98 18.89 -0.42
N ASP A 24 25.44 17.70 -0.12
CA ASP A 24 25.01 16.71 -1.12
C ASP A 24 23.53 16.33 -0.92
N PRO A 25 22.60 17.03 -1.61
CA PRO A 25 21.17 16.75 -1.53
C PRO A 25 20.79 15.32 -1.93
N ARG A 26 21.59 14.66 -2.79
CA ARG A 26 21.30 13.31 -3.25
C ARG A 26 21.49 12.31 -2.12
N LEU A 27 22.63 12.38 -1.42
CA LEU A 27 22.95 11.46 -0.34
C LEU A 27 21.94 11.58 0.83
N ILE A 28 21.50 12.79 1.11
CA ILE A 28 20.48 13.08 2.13
C ILE A 28 19.12 12.49 1.76
N ILE A 29 18.65 12.63 0.51
CA ILE A 29 17.38 12.03 0.08
C ILE A 29 17.48 10.49 0.07
N GLU A 30 18.61 9.93 -0.38
CA GLU A 30 18.81 8.47 -0.34
C GLU A 30 18.76 7.93 1.10
N GLN A 31 19.34 8.64 2.06
CA GLN A 31 19.25 8.27 3.47
C GLN A 31 17.81 8.40 4.00
N ALA A 32 17.14 9.51 3.72
CA ALA A 32 15.76 9.71 4.14
C ALA A 32 14.82 8.64 3.55
N LEU A 33 15.02 8.25 2.29
CA LEU A 33 14.29 7.15 1.65
C LEU A 33 14.53 5.80 2.33
N ARG A 34 15.78 5.50 2.72
CA ARG A 34 16.08 4.29 3.50
C ARG A 34 15.35 4.30 4.83
N ASP A 35 15.42 5.39 5.57
CA ASP A 35 14.78 5.52 6.88
C ASP A 35 13.25 5.44 6.77
N MET A 36 12.66 6.07 5.75
CA MET A 36 11.23 5.99 5.46
C MET A 36 10.79 4.57 5.10
N ARG A 37 11.55 3.85 4.28
CA ARG A 37 11.23 2.46 3.89
C ARG A 37 11.31 1.51 5.08
N THR A 38 12.31 1.67 5.94
CA THR A 38 12.40 0.90 7.19
C THR A 38 11.20 1.17 8.08
N ALA A 39 10.88 2.45 8.31
CA ALA A 39 9.72 2.84 9.10
C ALA A 39 8.40 2.34 8.49
N TYR A 40 8.29 2.27 7.16
CA TYR A 40 7.14 1.73 6.47
C TYR A 40 6.97 0.22 6.72
N GLN A 41 8.05 -0.56 6.68
CA GLN A 41 7.96 -2.00 6.98
C GLN A 41 7.57 -2.25 8.44
N GLU A 42 8.22 -1.55 9.38
CA GLU A 42 7.88 -1.61 10.81
C GLU A 42 6.40 -1.25 11.04
N ALA A 43 5.95 -0.14 10.45
CA ALA A 43 4.57 0.31 10.55
C ALA A 43 3.59 -0.69 9.94
N ARG A 44 3.93 -1.30 8.80
CA ARG A 44 3.09 -2.31 8.15
C ARG A 44 2.90 -3.54 9.03
N GLU A 45 3.93 -3.99 9.72
CA GLU A 45 3.84 -5.10 10.68
C GLU A 45 2.95 -4.74 11.88
N GLU A 46 3.10 -3.53 12.43
CA GLU A 46 2.24 -3.05 13.53
C GLU A 46 0.77 -2.91 13.11
N VAL A 47 0.51 -2.35 11.92
CA VAL A 47 -0.85 -2.26 11.36
C VAL A 47 -1.44 -3.65 11.17
N ALA A 48 -0.67 -4.60 10.64
CA ALA A 48 -1.11 -5.98 10.47
C ALA A 48 -1.44 -6.65 11.81
N GLY A 49 -0.61 -6.42 12.84
CA GLY A 49 -0.87 -6.90 14.20
C GLY A 49 -2.16 -6.31 14.79
N ALA A 50 -2.38 -5.02 14.63
CA ALA A 50 -3.60 -4.35 15.09
C ALA A 50 -4.85 -4.88 14.38
N MET A 51 -4.79 -5.06 13.05
CA MET A 51 -5.86 -5.67 12.25
C MET A 51 -6.13 -7.12 12.67
N ALA A 52 -5.08 -7.90 12.95
CA ALA A 52 -5.23 -9.28 13.41
C ALA A 52 -5.96 -9.34 14.76
N GLN A 53 -5.63 -8.43 15.68
CA GLN A 53 -6.28 -8.33 16.98
C GLN A 53 -7.75 -7.89 16.84
N GLN A 54 -8.04 -6.89 16.00
CA GLN A 54 -9.41 -6.45 15.69
C GLN A 54 -10.24 -7.60 15.09
N ASN A 55 -9.67 -8.35 14.14
CA ASN A 55 -10.31 -9.53 13.55
C ASN A 55 -10.56 -10.63 14.59
N LYS A 56 -9.64 -10.83 15.54
CA LYS A 56 -9.84 -11.77 16.64
C LYS A 56 -11.02 -11.36 17.51
N LEU A 57 -11.10 -10.10 17.94
CA LEU A 57 -12.21 -9.58 18.74
C LEU A 57 -13.55 -9.70 18.00
N THR A 58 -13.54 -9.41 16.70
CA THR A 58 -14.71 -9.56 15.82
C THR A 58 -15.17 -11.02 15.75
N ARG A 59 -14.25 -11.97 15.59
CA ARG A 59 -14.58 -13.40 15.62
C ARG A 59 -15.15 -13.83 16.97
N GLU A 60 -14.57 -13.40 18.09
CA GLU A 60 -15.08 -13.73 19.43
C GLU A 60 -16.49 -13.16 19.63
N ARG A 61 -16.73 -11.91 19.23
CA ARG A 61 -18.07 -11.30 19.22
C ARG A 61 -19.06 -12.18 18.45
N ASP A 62 -18.71 -12.55 17.22
CA ASP A 62 -19.62 -13.29 16.33
C ASP A 62 -19.89 -14.72 16.82
N LEU A 63 -18.89 -15.37 17.42
CA LEU A 63 -19.07 -16.66 18.10
C LEU A 63 -20.05 -16.55 19.26
N ASN A 64 -19.93 -15.51 20.10
CA ASN A 64 -20.84 -15.28 21.22
C ASN A 64 -22.27 -14.96 20.74
N LYS A 65 -22.43 -14.17 19.65
CA LYS A 65 -23.74 -13.96 19.01
C LYS A 65 -24.36 -15.27 18.53
N LYS A 66 -23.56 -16.13 17.91
CA LYS A 66 -24.02 -17.45 17.45
C LYS A 66 -24.47 -18.32 18.62
N GLN A 67 -23.70 -18.36 19.70
CA GLN A 67 -24.08 -19.10 20.92
C GLN A 67 -25.37 -18.55 21.54
N ALA A 68 -25.54 -17.23 21.60
CA ALA A 68 -26.79 -16.62 22.05
C ALA A 68 -28.00 -17.06 21.20
N ALA A 69 -27.86 -17.09 19.88
CA ALA A 69 -28.91 -17.58 18.97
C ALA A 69 -29.22 -19.07 19.19
N GLU A 70 -28.19 -19.92 19.35
CA GLU A 70 -28.38 -21.34 19.64
C GLU A 70 -29.14 -21.59 20.96
N TYR A 71 -28.88 -20.77 21.99
CA TYR A 71 -29.62 -20.85 23.25
C TYR A 71 -31.04 -20.27 23.15
N ASP A 72 -31.28 -19.30 22.26
CA ASP A 72 -32.64 -18.84 21.92
C ASP A 72 -33.47 -19.98 21.31
N ASP A 73 -32.91 -20.70 20.35
CA ASP A 73 -33.57 -21.83 19.69
C ASP A 73 -33.87 -22.96 20.68
N LYS A 74 -32.91 -23.30 21.56
CA LYS A 74 -33.10 -24.27 22.64
C LYS A 74 -34.20 -23.84 23.61
N ALA A 75 -34.28 -22.56 23.96
CA ALA A 75 -35.35 -22.04 24.81
C ALA A 75 -36.72 -22.20 24.15
N ARG A 76 -36.83 -21.89 22.85
CA ARG A 76 -38.07 -22.08 22.06
C ARG A 76 -38.48 -23.54 21.99
N GLU A 77 -37.53 -24.46 21.83
CA GLU A 77 -37.80 -25.89 21.81
C GLU A 77 -38.28 -26.40 23.18
N ALA A 78 -37.62 -26.00 24.27
CA ALA A 78 -38.02 -26.36 25.63
C ALA A 78 -39.45 -25.87 25.96
N LEU A 79 -39.83 -24.67 25.52
CA LEU A 79 -41.19 -24.14 25.66
C LEU A 79 -42.23 -24.97 24.89
N LYS A 80 -41.91 -25.41 23.66
CA LYS A 80 -42.80 -26.30 22.88
C LYS A 80 -43.05 -27.63 23.59
N MET A 81 -42.09 -28.11 24.38
CA MET A 81 -42.19 -29.33 25.17
C MET A 81 -42.80 -29.11 26.57
N GLY A 82 -43.26 -27.88 26.89
CA GLY A 82 -43.82 -27.53 28.19
C GLY A 82 -42.81 -27.49 29.34
N ARG A 83 -41.50 -27.48 29.03
CA ARG A 83 -40.42 -27.45 30.03
C ARG A 83 -39.94 -26.02 30.27
N GLU A 84 -40.73 -25.27 31.04
CA GLU A 84 -40.44 -23.86 31.34
C GLU A 84 -39.15 -23.65 32.15
N ASP A 85 -38.80 -24.60 33.01
CA ASP A 85 -37.56 -24.62 33.79
C ASP A 85 -36.33 -24.59 32.87
N LEU A 86 -36.28 -25.51 31.89
CA LEU A 86 -35.21 -25.56 30.90
C LEU A 86 -35.19 -24.33 29.99
N ALA A 87 -36.37 -23.80 29.63
CA ALA A 87 -36.45 -22.57 28.85
C ALA A 87 -35.87 -21.36 29.59
N ARG A 88 -36.16 -21.21 30.88
CA ARG A 88 -35.57 -20.14 31.71
C ARG A 88 -34.06 -20.26 31.82
N GLU A 89 -33.53 -21.48 31.98
CA GLU A 89 -32.08 -21.70 32.02
C GLU A 89 -31.41 -21.36 30.67
N ALA A 90 -32.00 -21.80 29.56
CA ALA A 90 -31.51 -21.48 28.22
C ALA A 90 -31.51 -19.96 27.95
N LEU A 91 -32.57 -19.25 28.34
CA LEU A 91 -32.64 -17.79 28.24
C LEU A 91 -31.61 -17.08 29.12
N SER A 92 -31.33 -17.60 30.31
CA SER A 92 -30.27 -17.08 31.18
C SER A 92 -28.88 -17.20 30.51
N ARG A 93 -28.59 -18.37 29.92
CA ARG A 93 -27.33 -18.58 29.17
C ARG A 93 -27.24 -17.69 27.94
N LYS A 94 -28.34 -17.55 27.17
CA LYS A 94 -28.43 -16.61 26.04
C LYS A 94 -28.02 -15.21 26.49
N LYS A 95 -28.62 -14.69 27.57
CA LYS A 95 -28.34 -13.35 28.08
C LYS A 95 -26.87 -13.16 28.46
N ASN A 96 -26.23 -14.17 29.04
CA ASN A 96 -24.80 -14.13 29.34
C ASN A 96 -23.96 -14.00 28.06
N PHE A 97 -24.25 -14.80 27.02
CA PHE A 97 -23.56 -14.71 25.73
C PHE A 97 -23.80 -13.37 25.02
N GLU A 98 -25.01 -12.80 25.13
CA GLU A 98 -25.31 -11.46 24.60
C GLU A 98 -24.47 -10.38 25.29
N GLN A 99 -24.37 -10.40 26.62
CA GLN A 99 -23.54 -9.45 27.38
C GLN A 99 -22.06 -9.57 27.02
N VAL A 100 -21.53 -10.79 26.89
CA VAL A 100 -20.14 -11.01 26.47
C VAL A 100 -19.92 -10.51 25.04
N SER A 101 -20.85 -10.79 24.12
CA SER A 101 -20.79 -10.26 22.76
C SER A 101 -20.80 -8.74 22.74
N GLU A 102 -21.59 -8.09 23.60
CA GLU A 102 -21.68 -6.64 23.66
C GLU A 102 -20.36 -6.03 24.15
N GLY A 103 -19.73 -6.65 25.16
CA GLY A 103 -18.38 -6.27 25.60
C GLY A 103 -17.34 -6.36 24.48
N PHE A 104 -17.33 -7.45 23.70
CA PHE A 104 -16.45 -7.54 22.53
C PHE A 104 -16.79 -6.52 21.45
N ALA A 105 -18.07 -6.20 21.23
CA ALA A 105 -18.49 -5.19 20.25
C ALA A 105 -17.95 -3.80 20.59
N GLN A 106 -18.02 -3.40 21.86
CA GLN A 106 -17.43 -2.15 22.33
C GLN A 106 -15.91 -2.12 22.12
N GLN A 107 -15.22 -3.24 22.38
CA GLN A 107 -13.78 -3.31 22.18
C GLN A 107 -13.38 -3.26 20.70
N VAL A 108 -14.20 -3.83 19.80
CA VAL A 108 -14.03 -3.70 18.35
C VAL A 108 -14.14 -2.23 17.96
N GLU A 109 -15.23 -1.56 18.33
CA GLU A 109 -15.47 -0.16 17.99
C GLU A 109 -14.35 0.78 18.46
N GLN A 110 -13.83 0.58 19.66
CA GLN A 110 -12.68 1.34 20.16
C GLN A 110 -11.44 1.16 19.29
N ASN A 111 -11.19 -0.07 18.83
CA ASN A 111 -10.00 -0.41 18.05
C ASN A 111 -10.14 -0.05 16.56
N ASP A 112 -11.36 0.05 16.04
CA ASP A 112 -11.63 0.46 14.65
C ASP A 112 -10.96 1.79 14.33
N SER A 113 -11.17 2.79 15.19
CA SER A 113 -10.59 4.13 14.99
C SER A 113 -9.06 4.13 14.93
N VAL A 114 -8.41 3.31 15.76
CA VAL A 114 -6.95 3.20 15.83
C VAL A 114 -6.40 2.50 14.59
N VAL A 115 -7.04 1.41 14.16
CA VAL A 115 -6.65 0.67 12.96
C VAL A 115 -6.80 1.55 11.71
N GLU A 116 -7.88 2.31 11.59
CA GLU A 116 -8.09 3.21 10.45
C GLU A 116 -7.08 4.37 10.42
N GLN A 117 -6.74 4.94 11.58
CA GLN A 117 -5.67 5.94 11.67
C GLN A 117 -4.32 5.37 11.24
N LEU A 118 -3.97 4.17 11.71
CA LEU A 118 -2.74 3.47 11.35
C LEU A 118 -2.66 3.22 9.84
N LYS A 119 -3.74 2.71 9.23
CA LYS A 119 -3.82 2.50 7.77
C LYS A 119 -3.63 3.80 6.99
N THR A 120 -4.32 4.87 7.40
CA THR A 120 -4.25 6.17 6.74
C THR A 120 -2.83 6.74 6.79
N GLN A 121 -2.16 6.64 7.95
CA GLN A 121 -0.78 7.10 8.09
C GLN A 121 0.21 6.25 7.29
N LEU A 122 0.01 4.94 7.22
CA LEU A 122 0.82 4.05 6.41
C LEU A 122 0.72 4.40 4.91
N MET A 123 -0.50 4.61 4.41
CA MET A 123 -0.73 5.06 3.03
C MET A 123 -0.09 6.42 2.75
N ALA A 124 -0.23 7.37 3.67
CA ALA A 124 0.43 8.67 3.54
C ALA A 124 1.97 8.54 3.46
N LEU A 125 2.55 7.63 4.24
CA LEU A 125 4.00 7.37 4.21
C LEU A 125 4.43 6.74 2.88
N GLU A 126 3.63 5.82 2.35
CA GLU A 126 3.86 5.23 1.02
C GLU A 126 3.86 6.30 -0.08
N HIS A 127 2.87 7.17 -0.09
CA HIS A 127 2.82 8.30 -1.01
C HIS A 127 4.05 9.20 -0.86
N LYS A 128 4.46 9.50 0.38
CA LYS A 128 5.64 10.31 0.65
C LYS A 128 6.92 9.66 0.13
N ILE A 129 7.08 8.35 0.28
CA ILE A 129 8.20 7.59 -0.28
C ILE A 129 8.21 7.73 -1.81
N SER A 130 7.06 7.58 -2.47
CA SER A 130 6.96 7.75 -3.92
C SER A 130 7.33 9.16 -4.38
N GLU A 131 6.91 10.20 -3.65
CA GLU A 131 7.33 11.58 -3.93
C GLU A 131 8.85 11.76 -3.80
N MET A 132 9.45 11.11 -2.80
CA MET A 132 10.88 11.17 -2.54
C MET A 132 11.70 10.46 -3.61
N ASP A 133 11.25 9.30 -4.06
CA ASP A 133 11.88 8.57 -5.17
C ASP A 133 11.85 9.43 -6.45
N ALA A 134 10.72 10.07 -6.78
CA ALA A 134 10.62 10.96 -7.93
C ALA A 134 11.57 12.17 -7.82
N LYS A 135 11.70 12.79 -6.63
CA LYS A 135 12.64 13.89 -6.41
C LYS A 135 14.09 13.44 -6.52
N LYS A 136 14.43 12.25 -6.02
CA LYS A 136 15.76 11.67 -6.15
C LYS A 136 16.12 11.49 -7.63
N ASP A 137 15.23 10.90 -8.42
CA ASP A 137 15.45 10.66 -9.85
C ASP A 137 15.65 11.97 -10.62
N LEU A 138 14.85 13.00 -10.30
CA LEU A 138 15.01 14.34 -10.87
C LEU A 138 16.36 14.97 -10.53
N LEU A 139 16.81 14.87 -9.27
CA LEU A 139 18.12 15.39 -8.87
C LEU A 139 19.25 14.64 -9.55
N GLN A 140 19.14 13.33 -9.69
CA GLN A 140 20.12 12.52 -10.40
C GLN A 140 20.22 12.92 -11.87
N ALA A 141 19.08 13.12 -12.55
CA ALA A 141 19.06 13.60 -13.93
C ALA A 141 19.73 14.99 -14.05
N ARG A 142 19.41 15.93 -13.15
CA ARG A 142 20.04 17.26 -13.14
C ARG A 142 21.55 17.22 -12.91
N GLN A 143 22.01 16.37 -11.98
CA GLN A 143 23.45 16.17 -11.74
C GLN A 143 24.15 15.61 -12.98
N GLN A 144 23.53 14.64 -13.67
CA GLN A 144 24.07 14.09 -14.92
C GLN A 144 24.15 15.14 -16.03
N THR A 145 23.11 15.96 -16.22
CA THR A 145 23.12 17.06 -17.18
C THR A 145 24.21 18.09 -16.84
N ALA A 146 24.29 18.53 -15.58
CA ALA A 146 25.30 19.52 -15.16
C ALA A 146 26.73 18.99 -15.34
N ALA A 147 26.98 17.72 -15.01
CA ALA A 147 28.28 17.08 -15.22
C ALA A 147 28.63 16.94 -16.72
N ALA A 148 27.64 16.68 -17.57
CA ALA A 148 27.83 16.66 -19.02
C ALA A 148 28.19 18.05 -19.56
N THR A 149 27.51 19.11 -19.09
CA THR A 149 27.80 20.51 -19.46
C THR A 149 29.18 20.95 -18.99
N ASP A 150 29.57 20.70 -17.74
CA ASP A 150 30.91 21.04 -17.22
C ASP A 150 32.01 20.29 -18.00
N LYS A 151 31.77 19.02 -18.36
CA LYS A 151 32.69 18.26 -19.21
C LYS A 151 32.80 18.86 -20.62
N LEU A 152 31.69 19.30 -21.21
CA LEU A 152 31.66 20.00 -22.51
C LEU A 152 32.43 21.32 -22.45
N GLU A 153 32.21 22.13 -21.41
CA GLU A 153 32.91 23.41 -21.21
C GLU A 153 34.42 23.20 -21.06
N ARG A 154 34.85 22.22 -20.27
CA ARG A 154 36.27 21.86 -20.11
C ARG A 154 36.91 21.38 -21.41
N ILE A 155 36.20 20.58 -22.22
CA ILE A 155 36.67 20.16 -23.54
C ILE A 155 36.75 21.36 -24.49
N SER A 156 35.77 22.28 -24.44
CA SER A 156 35.74 23.49 -25.28
C SER A 156 36.80 24.53 -24.90
N GLY A 157 37.21 24.56 -23.63
CA GLY A 157 38.28 25.42 -23.11
C GLY A 157 39.68 24.82 -23.28
N PHE A 158 39.79 23.54 -23.63
CA PHE A 158 41.05 22.84 -23.89
C PHE A 158 41.32 22.76 -25.41
N ASP A 159 41.54 23.95 -25.97
CA ASP A 159 42.10 24.28 -27.30
C ASP A 159 41.56 23.64 -28.60
N LYS A 160 41.50 24.50 -29.63
CA LYS A 160 41.30 24.20 -31.05
C LYS A 160 42.50 23.42 -31.64
N ALA A 161 42.86 22.28 -31.08
CA ALA A 161 43.91 21.41 -31.60
C ALA A 161 43.33 20.04 -31.98
N ASP A 162 42.93 19.93 -33.26
CA ASP A 162 42.75 18.74 -34.10
C ASP A 162 41.99 17.48 -33.63
N GLY A 163 41.44 17.43 -32.40
CA GLY A 163 40.69 16.27 -31.88
C GLY A 163 39.19 16.48 -31.67
N ALA A 164 38.69 17.72 -31.78
CA ALA A 164 37.36 18.12 -31.32
C ALA A 164 36.18 17.50 -32.10
N SER A 165 36.39 17.07 -33.34
CA SER A 165 35.32 16.49 -34.18
C SER A 165 34.91 15.08 -33.73
N GLY A 166 35.87 14.25 -33.29
CA GLY A 166 35.59 12.86 -32.89
C GLY A 166 34.90 12.74 -31.53
N ALA A 167 35.27 13.61 -30.57
CA ALA A 167 34.63 13.65 -29.26
C ALA A 167 33.20 14.20 -29.33
N PHE A 168 32.92 15.12 -30.26
CA PHE A 168 31.58 15.64 -30.52
C PHE A 168 30.67 14.54 -31.09
N GLU A 169 31.12 13.80 -32.11
CA GLU A 169 30.34 12.69 -32.69
C GLU A 169 30.11 11.51 -31.72
N GLU A 170 31.07 11.21 -30.84
CA GLU A 170 30.87 10.18 -29.80
C GLU A 170 29.88 10.63 -28.72
N MET A 171 29.91 11.92 -28.37
CA MET A 171 29.01 12.46 -27.36
C MET A 171 27.60 12.62 -27.92
N GLU A 172 27.45 13.08 -29.15
CA GLU A 172 26.17 13.15 -29.86
C GLU A 172 25.56 11.74 -30.02
N ARG A 173 26.38 10.73 -30.36
CA ARG A 173 25.94 9.32 -30.36
C ARG A 173 25.55 8.81 -28.97
N LYS A 174 26.23 9.22 -27.90
CA LYS A 174 25.86 8.82 -26.53
C LYS A 174 24.61 9.50 -26.02
N VAL A 175 24.42 10.79 -26.30
CA VAL A 175 23.23 11.55 -25.93
C VAL A 175 22.04 11.07 -26.74
N ALA A 176 22.18 10.90 -28.06
CA ALA A 176 21.15 10.28 -28.89
C ALA A 176 20.82 8.86 -28.39
N GLY A 177 21.82 8.03 -28.06
CA GLY A 177 21.59 6.71 -27.48
C GLY A 177 20.92 6.73 -26.09
N MET A 178 21.12 7.77 -25.28
CA MET A 178 20.45 7.96 -23.99
C MET A 178 19.02 8.49 -24.16
N GLU A 179 18.80 9.41 -25.10
CA GLU A 179 17.47 9.91 -25.46
C GLU A 179 16.63 8.79 -26.08
N ASP A 180 17.23 7.98 -26.95
CA ASP A 180 16.60 6.81 -27.56
C ASP A 180 16.33 5.72 -26.53
N LYS A 181 17.23 5.48 -25.57
CA LYS A 181 16.95 4.59 -24.43
C LYS A 181 15.85 5.14 -23.52
N SER A 182 15.81 6.45 -23.29
CA SER A 182 14.79 7.09 -22.46
C SER A 182 13.42 7.03 -23.13
N LYS A 183 13.36 7.29 -24.45
CA LYS A 183 12.17 7.10 -25.28
C LYS A 183 11.74 5.64 -25.29
N ALA A 184 12.65 4.70 -25.53
CA ALA A 184 12.37 3.27 -25.52
C ALA A 184 11.89 2.79 -24.14
N MET A 185 12.45 3.28 -23.03
CA MET A 185 12.00 2.97 -21.67
C MET A 185 10.63 3.59 -21.34
N SER A 186 10.35 4.80 -21.86
CA SER A 186 9.04 5.44 -21.74
C SER A 186 7.97 4.69 -22.55
N GLU A 187 8.33 4.23 -23.75
CA GLU A 187 7.48 3.40 -24.60
C GLU A 187 7.25 2.01 -24.00
N LEU A 188 8.28 1.36 -23.44
CA LEU A 188 8.15 0.10 -22.67
C LEU A 188 7.26 0.26 -21.43
N ARG A 189 7.35 1.39 -20.73
CA ARG A 189 6.43 1.68 -19.61
C ARG A 189 4.99 1.84 -20.08
N LYS A 190 4.77 2.55 -21.19
CA LYS A 190 3.44 2.69 -21.79
C LYS A 190 2.90 1.36 -22.33
N GLN A 191 3.74 0.54 -22.94
CA GLN A 191 3.38 -0.82 -23.37
C GLN A 191 3.08 -1.72 -22.18
N GLY A 192 3.89 -1.69 -21.12
CA GLY A 192 3.61 -2.47 -19.90
C GLY A 192 2.31 -2.05 -19.20
N ASP A 193 1.97 -0.76 -19.25
CA ASP A 193 0.69 -0.24 -18.74
C ASP A 193 -0.49 -0.63 -19.65
N LEU A 194 -0.28 -0.62 -20.98
CA LEU A 194 -1.27 -1.08 -21.96
C LEU A 194 -1.50 -2.61 -21.91
N ASP A 195 -0.43 -3.39 -21.76
CA ASP A 195 -0.46 -4.85 -21.63
C ASP A 195 -1.06 -5.26 -20.27
N ALA A 196 -0.81 -4.50 -19.20
CA ALA A 196 -1.50 -4.68 -17.92
C ALA A 196 -3.01 -4.40 -18.07
N GLN A 197 -3.38 -3.31 -18.75
CA GLN A 197 -4.77 -2.99 -19.04
C GLN A 197 -5.44 -4.03 -19.96
N LEU A 198 -4.74 -4.56 -20.97
CA LEU A 198 -5.24 -5.62 -21.86
C LEU A 198 -5.34 -6.98 -21.16
N ALA A 199 -4.41 -7.33 -20.28
CA ALA A 199 -4.47 -8.54 -19.46
C ALA A 199 -5.63 -8.49 -18.45
N GLU A 200 -5.95 -7.30 -17.94
CA GLU A 200 -7.08 -7.08 -17.04
C GLU A 200 -8.43 -7.16 -17.79
N VAL A 201 -8.49 -6.69 -19.04
CA VAL A 201 -9.65 -6.90 -19.92
C VAL A 201 -9.81 -8.37 -20.33
N GLY A 202 -8.71 -9.07 -20.64
CA GLY A 202 -8.70 -10.50 -20.97
C GLY A 202 -9.17 -11.38 -19.80
N LYS A 203 -8.73 -11.08 -18.57
CA LYS A 203 -9.18 -11.77 -17.35
C LYS A 203 -10.65 -11.52 -17.03
N LYS A 204 -11.19 -10.34 -17.36
CA LYS A 204 -12.64 -10.09 -17.22
C LYS A 204 -13.47 -10.94 -18.18
N SER A 205 -12.99 -11.15 -19.41
CA SER A 205 -13.70 -11.97 -20.40
C SER A 205 -13.71 -13.46 -20.04
N GLU A 206 -12.58 -14.03 -19.59
CA GLU A 206 -12.51 -15.45 -19.22
C GLU A 206 -13.34 -15.77 -17.97
N VAL A 207 -13.40 -14.86 -16.99
CA VAL A 207 -14.22 -15.01 -15.78
C VAL A 207 -15.72 -14.87 -16.09
N GLU A 208 -16.11 -14.01 -17.02
CA GLU A 208 -17.51 -13.92 -17.47
C GLU A 208 -17.93 -15.15 -18.31
N ASP A 209 -17.03 -15.71 -19.12
CA ASP A 209 -17.27 -16.94 -19.89
C ASP A 209 -17.33 -18.20 -19.00
N GLU A 210 -16.50 -18.29 -17.94
CA GLU A 210 -16.61 -19.34 -16.91
C GLU A 210 -17.88 -19.19 -16.07
N LEU A 211 -18.29 -17.97 -15.72
CA LEU A 211 -19.54 -17.71 -15.01
C LEU A 211 -20.76 -18.05 -15.89
N ALA A 212 -20.70 -17.78 -17.20
CA ALA A 212 -21.75 -18.14 -18.14
C ALA A 212 -21.87 -19.65 -18.34
N LYS A 213 -20.74 -20.38 -18.40
CA LYS A 213 -20.72 -21.85 -18.38
C LYS A 213 -21.27 -22.41 -17.06
N MET A 214 -20.86 -21.87 -15.92
CA MET A 214 -21.30 -22.35 -14.60
C MET A 214 -22.81 -22.09 -14.38
N LYS A 215 -23.36 -20.96 -14.87
CA LYS A 215 -24.82 -20.71 -14.86
C LYS A 215 -25.61 -21.66 -15.76
N LYS A 216 -25.03 -22.08 -16.88
CA LYS A 216 -25.61 -23.06 -17.82
C LYS A 216 -25.59 -24.47 -17.23
N ASP A 217 -24.53 -24.83 -16.51
CA ASP A 217 -24.39 -26.13 -15.85
C ASP A 217 -25.25 -26.25 -14.58
N MET A 218 -25.55 -25.13 -13.90
CA MET A 218 -26.44 -25.08 -12.73
C MET A 218 -27.93 -24.91 -13.07
N GLY A 219 -28.30 -24.86 -14.36
CA GLY A 219 -29.70 -24.78 -14.79
C GLY A 219 -30.41 -23.47 -14.41
N MET A 220 -29.65 -22.37 -14.25
CA MET A 220 -30.18 -21.05 -13.85
C MET A 220 -30.11 -20.01 -14.98
N ALA A 221 -30.06 -20.47 -16.23
CA ALA A 221 -30.46 -19.66 -17.37
C ALA A 221 -31.92 -20.00 -17.66
N GLY A 222 -32.79 -18.98 -17.67
CA GLY A 222 -34.21 -19.16 -17.99
C GLY A 222 -34.45 -19.86 -19.32
#